data_AF-A0AAN7W6P6-F1
#
_entry.id   AF-A0AAN7W6P6-F1
#
_cell.length_a   1.000
_cell.length_b   1.000
_cell.length_c   1.000
_cell.angle_alpha   90.00
_cell.angle_beta   90.00
_cell.angle_gamma   90.00
#
_symmetry.space_group_name_H-M   'P 1'
#
loop_
_entity.id
_entity.type
_entity.pdbx_description
1 polymer ?
#
loop_
_entity_poly.entity_id
_entity_poly.type
_entity_poly.pdbx_seq_one_letter_code
_entity_poly.pdbx_strand_id
1 'polypeptide(L)'
;MKAAQVRSNLIPLASANSLFQQQSHIEFREKLTAIWMKRFHFAFMKWWVTRNELNKLSKMFDVQSRWWRGPLNFGMLIAFTEAIRMKCSAKEGLLPLLLRPFEFVAEVLRGLSSCNASDTSVTPVPPTLSRDEMLAQRMEKAAITDEHGAVTYDFSKVGRPPAAEAIPSEYLDSSLQTEGLNWCVDLTASDPTLALPVLLWLSISANIIFRRTVGGPKKPSVTLSSAGSPPTEPAYLKPDYLPPGVDPEAAKVLAAPAYGSKKTNKAFLRFLPPVTNLQRIGLVFAMALGAAAIKMPAAILLYFIPSLAVGWLQRRWLDVHYPIRPAIQPCKRPLRLRVKKEWND
;
A
#
# COMPACT_ATOMS: atom_id res chain seq x y z
N MET A 1 -25.07 1.23 -9.66
CA MET A 1 -24.66 2.62 -9.97
C MET A 1 -25.06 3.62 -8.88
N LYS A 2 -26.33 3.67 -8.44
CA LYS A 2 -26.81 4.55 -7.34
C LYS A 2 -25.92 4.51 -6.09
N ALA A 3 -25.50 3.31 -5.66
CA ALA A 3 -24.62 3.14 -4.50
C ALA A 3 -23.25 3.85 -4.63
N ALA A 4 -22.67 3.95 -5.84
CA ALA A 4 -21.39 4.63 -6.03
C ALA A 4 -21.55 6.16 -5.93
N GLN A 5 -22.65 6.70 -6.46
CA GLN A 5 -22.97 8.13 -6.39
C GLN A 5 -23.33 8.56 -4.97
N VAL A 6 -24.08 7.74 -4.23
CA VAL A 6 -24.35 7.99 -2.81
C VAL A 6 -23.03 8.04 -2.03
N ARG A 7 -22.12 7.09 -2.28
CA ARG A 7 -20.80 7.07 -1.61
C ARG A 7 -19.94 8.30 -1.86
N SER A 8 -19.91 8.83 -3.08
CA SER A 8 -19.13 10.04 -3.36
C SER A 8 -19.60 11.25 -2.55
N ASN A 9 -20.89 11.30 -2.21
CA ASN A 9 -21.46 12.36 -1.37
C ASN A 9 -21.31 12.06 0.14
N LEU A 10 -21.21 10.79 0.54
CA LEU A 10 -21.05 10.40 1.94
C LEU A 10 -19.66 10.72 2.52
N ILE A 11 -18.60 10.63 1.71
CA ILE A 11 -17.22 10.89 2.17
C ILE A 11 -17.06 12.31 2.75
N PRO A 12 -17.46 13.39 2.05
CA PRO A 12 -17.34 14.73 2.61
C PRO A 12 -18.21 14.92 3.86
N LEU A 13 -19.41 14.32 3.91
CA LEU A 13 -20.28 14.36 5.10
C LEU A 13 -19.64 13.65 6.31
N ALA A 14 -19.10 12.45 6.12
CA ALA A 14 -18.38 11.73 7.17
C ALA A 14 -17.17 12.51 7.65
N SER A 15 -16.44 13.16 6.73
CA SER A 15 -15.30 13.99 7.08
C SER A 15 -15.71 15.22 7.91
N ALA A 16 -16.82 15.87 7.56
CA ALA A 16 -17.35 17.01 8.31
C ALA A 16 -17.79 16.60 9.72
N ASN A 17 -18.56 15.51 9.85
CA ASN A 17 -18.99 15.00 11.16
C ASN A 17 -17.80 14.57 12.03
N SER A 18 -16.79 13.94 11.43
CA SER A 18 -15.59 13.52 12.16
C SER A 18 -14.79 14.70 12.72
N LEU A 19 -14.79 15.86 12.05
CA LEU A 19 -14.11 17.06 12.55
C LEU A 19 -14.80 17.63 13.78
N PHE A 20 -16.14 17.69 13.78
CA PHE A 20 -16.91 18.12 14.95
C PHE A 20 -16.67 17.20 16.16
N GLN A 21 -16.66 15.88 15.94
CA GLN A 21 -16.41 14.91 17.01
C GLN A 21 -14.95 14.91 17.48
N GLN A 22 -14.01 15.28 16.62
CA GLN A 22 -12.60 15.33 16.99
C GLN A 22 -12.30 16.50 17.94
N GLN A 23 -13.05 17.60 17.84
CA GLN A 23 -12.85 18.78 18.68
C GLN A 23 -13.09 18.48 20.17
N SER A 24 -13.99 17.56 20.52
CA SER A 24 -14.25 17.18 21.93
C SER A 24 -13.20 16.25 22.55
N HIS A 25 -12.38 15.57 21.74
CA HIS A 25 -11.40 14.60 22.24
C HIS A 25 -9.98 15.16 22.42
N ILE A 26 -9.73 16.40 21.99
CA ILE A 26 -8.41 17.04 22.04
C ILE A 26 -8.00 17.35 23.50
N GLU A 27 -8.97 17.60 24.40
CA GLU A 27 -8.70 17.94 25.80
C GLU A 27 -8.19 16.75 26.65
N PHE A 28 -8.43 15.50 26.23
CA PHE A 28 -8.14 14.34 27.08
C PHE A 28 -6.70 13.80 27.00
N ARG A 29 -5.81 14.37 26.15
CA ARG A 29 -4.68 13.58 25.62
C ARG A 29 -3.25 14.11 25.75
N GLU A 30 -2.99 14.95 26.75
CA GLU A 30 -1.63 15.44 27.00
C GLU A 30 -0.65 14.39 27.57
N LYS A 31 -1.12 13.24 28.08
CA LYS A 31 -0.28 12.34 28.90
C LYS A 31 0.50 11.19 28.21
N LEU A 32 0.46 11.01 26.90
CA LEU A 32 1.32 10.00 26.24
C LEU A 32 2.72 10.59 25.94
N THR A 33 3.81 9.84 26.05
CA THR A 33 5.18 10.38 26.03
C THR A 33 5.98 10.13 24.74
N ALA A 34 5.50 9.28 23.82
CA ALA A 34 6.21 9.00 22.56
C ALA A 34 5.62 9.78 21.36
N ILE A 35 6.35 10.79 20.86
CA ILE A 35 5.93 11.70 19.78
C ILE A 35 5.55 10.96 18.49
N TRP A 36 6.29 9.91 18.11
CA TRP A 36 6.00 9.17 16.87
C TRP A 36 4.75 8.29 16.99
N MET A 37 4.60 7.59 18.12
CA MET A 37 3.38 6.82 18.40
C MET A 37 2.14 7.72 18.48
N LYS A 38 2.25 8.95 19.00
CA LYS A 38 1.14 9.93 18.98
C LYS A 38 0.66 10.21 17.56
N ARG A 39 1.58 10.46 16.62
CA ARG A 39 1.22 10.77 15.23
C ARG A 39 0.56 9.59 14.53
N PHE A 40 1.15 8.40 14.66
CA PHE A 40 0.60 7.19 14.05
C PHE A 40 -0.76 6.84 14.66
N HIS A 41 -0.84 6.81 15.99
CA HIS A 41 -2.07 6.49 16.70
C HIS A 41 -3.16 7.53 16.45
N PHE A 42 -2.83 8.82 16.33
CA PHE A 42 -3.79 9.86 15.93
C PHE A 42 -4.29 9.67 14.51
N ALA A 43 -3.39 9.41 13.55
CA ALA A 43 -3.78 9.11 12.17
C ALA A 43 -4.65 7.85 12.10
N PHE A 44 -4.31 6.81 12.86
CA PHE A 44 -5.05 5.57 12.97
C PHE A 44 -6.44 5.78 13.59
N MET A 45 -6.53 6.47 14.73
CA MET A 45 -7.82 6.77 15.37
C MET A 45 -8.69 7.66 14.49
N LYS A 46 -8.12 8.69 13.86
CA LYS A 46 -8.84 9.53 12.90
C LYS A 46 -9.39 8.70 11.74
N TRP A 47 -8.56 7.83 11.19
CA TRP A 47 -8.97 6.89 10.15
C TRP A 47 -10.06 5.93 10.63
N TRP A 48 -9.93 5.39 11.84
CA TRP A 48 -10.88 4.46 12.46
C TRP A 48 -12.25 5.10 12.73
N VAL A 49 -12.28 6.31 13.29
CA VAL A 49 -13.51 7.07 13.54
C VAL A 49 -14.21 7.40 12.21
N THR A 50 -13.46 7.96 11.25
CA THR A 50 -13.99 8.27 9.90
C THR A 50 -14.59 7.01 9.26
N ARG A 51 -13.94 5.87 9.47
CA ARG A 51 -14.37 4.56 8.97
C ARG A 51 -15.64 4.05 9.64
N ASN A 52 -15.78 4.21 10.96
CA ASN A 52 -17.00 3.84 11.68
C ASN A 52 -18.19 4.71 11.25
N GLU A 53 -17.98 6.01 11.07
CA GLU A 53 -19.01 6.91 10.55
C GLU A 53 -19.42 6.57 9.12
N LEU A 54 -18.46 6.24 8.26
CA LEU A 54 -18.76 5.72 6.91
C LEU A 54 -19.58 4.43 6.97
N ASN A 55 -19.30 3.51 7.91
CA ASN A 55 -20.10 2.30 8.07
C ASN A 55 -21.53 2.60 8.55
N LYS A 56 -21.71 3.53 9.49
CA LYS A 56 -23.05 3.98 9.93
C LYS A 56 -23.84 4.59 8.77
N LEU A 57 -23.23 5.52 8.04
CA LEU A 57 -23.83 6.12 6.84
C LEU A 57 -24.12 5.06 5.78
N SER A 58 -23.21 4.11 5.56
CA SER A 58 -23.43 3.01 4.61
C SER A 58 -24.67 2.19 4.97
N LYS A 59 -24.92 1.94 6.26
CA LYS A 59 -26.14 1.26 6.74
C LYS A 59 -27.39 2.11 6.50
N MET A 60 -27.33 3.43 6.75
CA MET A 60 -28.46 4.34 6.54
C MET A 60 -28.93 4.42 5.09
N PHE A 61 -28.00 4.32 4.15
CA PHE A 61 -28.30 4.39 2.71
C PHE A 61 -28.44 3.03 2.03
N ASP A 62 -28.50 1.93 2.81
CA ASP A 62 -28.52 0.55 2.32
C ASP A 62 -27.42 0.26 1.28
N VAL A 63 -26.26 0.88 1.50
CA VAL A 63 -25.09 0.67 0.66
C VAL A 63 -24.26 -0.43 1.30
N GLN A 64 -24.18 -1.59 0.67
CA GLN A 64 -23.41 -2.73 1.19
C GLN A 64 -21.93 -2.36 1.39
N SER A 65 -21.43 -2.30 2.64
CA SER A 65 -20.05 -1.87 2.94
C SER A 65 -19.04 -2.77 2.22
N ARG A 66 -18.31 -2.22 1.24
CA ARG A 66 -17.38 -2.98 0.37
C ARG A 66 -16.06 -3.32 1.05
N TRP A 67 -15.89 -2.97 2.33
CA TRP A 67 -14.59 -3.08 2.97
C TRP A 67 -14.07 -4.51 3.07
N TRP A 68 -14.94 -5.48 3.33
CA TRP A 68 -14.56 -6.90 3.44
C TRP A 68 -13.94 -7.47 2.16
N ARG A 69 -14.17 -6.85 0.99
CA ARG A 69 -13.57 -7.33 -0.27
C ARG A 69 -12.05 -7.22 -0.27
N GLY A 70 -11.46 -6.27 0.45
CA GLY A 70 -10.00 -6.13 0.54
C GLY A 70 -9.38 -7.34 1.23
N PRO A 71 -9.71 -7.58 2.51
CA PRO A 71 -9.23 -8.76 3.25
C PRO A 71 -9.59 -10.09 2.58
N LEU A 72 -10.80 -10.22 2.00
CA LEU A 72 -11.18 -11.45 1.29
C LEU A 72 -10.32 -11.69 0.04
N ASN A 73 -10.11 -10.66 -0.79
CA ASN A 73 -9.24 -10.78 -1.97
C ASN A 73 -7.79 -11.09 -1.55
N PHE A 74 -7.33 -10.51 -0.44
CA PHE A 74 -6.00 -10.79 0.11
C PHE A 74 -5.88 -12.21 0.66
N GLY A 75 -6.88 -12.70 1.38
CA GLY A 75 -6.92 -14.08 1.89
C GLY A 75 -6.97 -15.09 0.74
N MET A 76 -7.77 -14.82 -0.29
CA MET A 76 -7.83 -15.65 -1.50
C MET A 76 -6.49 -15.66 -2.24
N LEU A 77 -5.81 -14.51 -2.31
CA LEU A 77 -4.47 -14.40 -2.87
C LEU A 77 -3.46 -15.24 -2.09
N ILE A 78 -3.45 -15.16 -0.75
CA ILE A 78 -2.58 -15.98 0.10
C ILE A 78 -2.86 -17.47 -0.12
N ALA A 79 -4.13 -17.86 -0.08
CA ALA A 79 -4.53 -19.26 -0.29
C ALA A 79 -4.07 -19.78 -1.65
N PHE A 80 -4.23 -18.98 -2.70
CA PHE A 80 -3.80 -19.34 -4.05
C PHE A 80 -2.27 -19.41 -4.17
N THR A 81 -1.54 -18.48 -3.55
CA THR A 81 -0.07 -18.53 -3.53
C THR A 81 0.46 -19.74 -2.76
N GLU A 82 -0.15 -20.09 -1.63
CA GLU A 82 0.23 -21.30 -0.88
C GLU A 82 -0.15 -22.57 -1.64
N ALA A 83 -1.29 -22.60 -2.36
CA ALA A 83 -1.66 -23.73 -3.21
C ALA A 83 -0.66 -23.95 -4.36
N ILE A 84 -0.28 -22.90 -5.09
CA ILE A 84 0.78 -22.98 -6.11
C ILE A 84 2.09 -23.40 -5.47
N ARG A 85 2.42 -22.84 -4.31
CA ARG A 85 3.67 -23.19 -3.62
C ARG A 85 3.73 -24.67 -3.25
N MET A 86 2.63 -25.22 -2.70
CA MET A 86 2.51 -26.64 -2.39
C MET A 86 2.71 -27.49 -3.64
N LYS A 87 2.19 -27.04 -4.80
CA LYS A 87 2.41 -27.67 -6.11
C LYS A 87 3.86 -27.57 -6.61
N CYS A 88 4.54 -26.47 -6.33
CA CYS A 88 5.95 -26.26 -6.68
C CYS A 88 6.94 -26.92 -5.69
N SER A 89 6.46 -27.60 -4.64
CA SER A 89 7.30 -28.22 -3.60
C SER A 89 8.30 -27.24 -2.93
N ALA A 90 8.02 -25.94 -2.90
CA ALA A 90 8.92 -24.98 -2.27
C ALA A 90 8.77 -25.08 -0.74
N LYS A 91 9.85 -25.44 -0.04
CA LYS A 91 9.83 -25.74 1.41
C LYS A 91 9.52 -24.52 2.28
N GLU A 92 9.86 -23.31 1.84
CA GLU A 92 9.63 -22.07 2.59
C GLU A 92 8.40 -21.32 2.07
N GLY A 93 7.51 -20.95 2.98
CA GLY A 93 6.22 -20.36 2.64
C GLY A 93 6.29 -18.90 2.30
N LEU A 94 5.30 -18.43 1.53
CA LEU A 94 5.10 -16.99 1.38
C LEU A 94 4.60 -16.43 2.72
N LEU A 95 3.86 -17.24 3.49
CA LEU A 95 3.37 -16.89 4.82
C LEU A 95 4.48 -16.51 5.83
N PRO A 96 5.55 -17.30 6.08
CA PRO A 96 6.67 -16.88 6.93
C PRO A 96 7.42 -15.67 6.37
N LEU A 97 7.51 -15.50 5.04
CA LEU A 97 8.12 -14.28 4.47
C LEU A 97 7.26 -13.04 4.76
N LEU A 98 5.93 -13.16 4.66
CA LEU A 98 4.97 -12.09 4.93
C LEU A 98 4.82 -11.81 6.43
N LEU A 99 4.96 -12.84 7.26
CA LEU A 99 4.91 -12.75 8.71
C LEU A 99 6.22 -12.33 9.34
N ARG A 100 7.38 -12.49 8.69
CA ARG A 100 8.68 -12.08 9.24
C ARG A 100 8.72 -10.66 9.82
N PRO A 101 8.17 -9.63 9.16
CA PRO A 101 8.09 -8.30 9.76
C PRO A 101 7.21 -8.26 11.01
N PHE A 102 6.12 -9.06 11.04
CA PHE A 102 5.24 -9.17 12.20
C PHE A 102 5.86 -10.00 13.32
N GLU A 103 6.64 -11.04 13.00
CA GLU A 103 7.43 -11.83 13.95
C GLU A 103 8.48 -10.94 14.60
N PHE A 104 9.22 -10.15 13.82
CA PHE A 104 10.16 -9.17 14.34
C PHE A 104 9.46 -8.17 15.27
N VAL A 105 8.29 -7.65 14.88
CA VAL A 105 7.51 -6.73 15.73
C VAL A 105 7.00 -7.45 16.99
N ALA A 106 6.57 -8.71 16.89
CA ALA A 106 6.12 -9.52 18.01
C ALA A 106 7.27 -9.85 18.96
N GLU A 107 8.48 -10.11 18.44
CA GLU A 107 9.71 -10.30 19.22
C GLU A 107 10.11 -9.01 19.93
N VAL A 108 10.05 -7.86 19.26
CA VAL A 108 10.29 -6.56 19.90
C VAL A 108 9.25 -6.28 21.00
N LEU A 109 7.98 -6.54 20.73
CA LEU A 109 6.89 -6.40 21.72
C LEU A 109 7.05 -7.36 22.91
N ARG A 110 7.40 -8.62 22.64
CA ARG A 110 7.69 -9.62 23.68
C ARG A 110 8.93 -9.24 24.47
N GLY A 111 10.00 -8.77 23.84
CA GLY A 111 11.21 -8.30 24.50
C GLY A 111 10.93 -7.13 25.44
N LEU A 112 10.10 -6.19 25.01
CA LEU A 112 9.62 -5.09 25.88
C LEU A 112 8.73 -5.58 27.02
N SER A 113 7.95 -6.65 26.80
CA SER A 113 7.12 -7.28 27.84
C SER A 113 7.92 -8.16 28.79
N SER A 114 9.07 -8.69 28.36
CA SER A 114 9.87 -9.68 29.09
C SER A 114 10.85 -9.05 30.07
N CYS A 115 11.02 -7.73 30.06
CA CYS A 115 11.81 -7.02 31.08
C CYS A 115 11.20 -7.08 32.49
N ASN A 116 9.96 -7.58 32.64
CA ASN A 116 9.25 -7.66 33.92
C ASN A 116 8.99 -9.09 34.43
N ALA A 117 9.54 -10.13 33.79
CA ALA A 117 9.29 -11.52 34.19
C ALA A 117 10.59 -12.32 34.24
N SER A 118 11.34 -12.12 35.31
CA SER A 118 12.24 -13.14 35.86
C SER A 118 11.38 -14.27 36.43
N ASP A 119 11.56 -15.47 35.87
CA ASP A 119 11.39 -16.80 36.47
C ASP A 119 10.55 -17.80 35.66
N THR A 120 11.28 -18.75 35.08
CA THR A 120 11.11 -20.21 35.26
C THR A 120 10.29 -21.00 34.24
N SER A 121 10.91 -22.14 33.87
CA SER A 121 10.41 -23.36 33.21
C SER A 121 10.38 -23.37 31.67
N VAL A 122 11.55 -23.65 31.09
CA VAL A 122 11.73 -24.15 29.73
C VAL A 122 11.12 -25.56 29.64
N THR A 123 10.09 -25.72 28.83
CA THR A 123 9.60 -27.05 28.41
C THR A 123 10.55 -27.58 27.32
N PRO A 124 11.09 -28.81 27.43
CA PRO A 124 12.05 -29.34 26.47
C PRO A 124 11.33 -29.70 25.17
N VAL A 125 11.33 -28.78 24.21
CA VAL A 125 11.05 -29.10 22.80
C VAL A 125 12.22 -29.97 22.31
N PRO A 126 11.99 -31.15 21.72
CA PRO A 126 13.07 -31.95 21.17
C PRO A 126 13.84 -31.10 20.16
N PRO A 127 15.17 -30.95 20.31
CA PRO A 127 15.95 -30.08 19.46
C PRO A 127 15.81 -30.57 18.02
N THR A 128 15.19 -29.76 17.18
CA THR A 128 15.30 -29.92 15.73
C THR A 128 16.76 -29.62 15.39
N LEU A 129 17.56 -30.67 15.38
CA LEU A 129 18.99 -30.65 15.13
C LEU A 129 19.24 -29.85 13.85
N SER A 130 20.05 -28.78 13.96
CA SER A 130 20.38 -27.90 12.84
C SER A 130 20.92 -28.73 11.67
N ARG A 131 20.72 -28.26 10.43
CA ARG A 131 21.28 -28.93 9.24
C ARG A 131 22.80 -29.12 9.36
N ASP A 132 23.47 -28.15 9.97
CA ASP A 132 24.91 -28.18 10.20
C ASP A 132 25.29 -29.15 11.32
N GLU A 133 24.46 -29.27 12.36
CA GLU A 133 24.63 -30.27 13.41
C GLU A 133 24.38 -31.69 12.89
N MET A 134 23.42 -31.88 12.00
CA MET A 134 23.18 -33.19 11.36
C MET A 134 24.33 -33.57 10.43
N LEU A 135 24.92 -32.58 9.73
CA LEU A 135 26.10 -32.79 8.92
C LEU A 135 27.31 -33.12 9.80
N ALA A 136 27.51 -32.39 10.89
CA ALA A 136 28.56 -32.64 11.86
C ALA A 136 28.43 -34.03 12.48
N GLN A 137 27.22 -34.44 12.87
CA GLN A 137 26.95 -35.77 13.41
C GLN A 137 27.20 -36.88 12.39
N ARG A 138 27.02 -36.61 11.09
CA ARG A 138 27.39 -37.56 10.03
C ARG A 138 28.90 -37.60 9.79
N MET A 139 29.58 -36.47 9.84
CA MET A 139 31.03 -36.38 9.75
C MET A 139 31.69 -37.13 10.92
N GLU A 140 31.15 -36.97 12.13
CA GLU A 140 31.61 -37.67 13.34
C GLU A 140 31.43 -39.19 13.20
N LYS A 141 30.30 -39.65 12.65
CA LYS A 141 30.08 -41.09 12.37
C LYS A 141 30.95 -41.65 11.26
N ALA A 142 31.50 -40.80 10.40
CA ALA A 142 32.40 -41.19 9.31
C ALA A 142 33.89 -41.04 9.68
N ALA A 143 34.19 -40.50 10.86
CA ALA A 143 35.54 -40.45 11.39
C ALA A 143 35.97 -41.87 11.78
N ILE A 144 37.05 -42.35 11.16
CA ILE A 144 37.73 -43.59 11.54
C ILE A 144 39.05 -43.18 12.16
N THR A 145 39.34 -43.70 13.34
CA THR A 145 40.62 -43.46 14.02
C THR A 145 41.54 -44.63 13.72
N ASP A 146 42.66 -44.36 13.04
CA ASP A 146 43.69 -45.36 12.78
C ASP A 146 44.46 -45.71 14.06
N GLU A 147 45.17 -46.85 14.08
CA GLU A 147 45.94 -47.34 15.23
C GLU A 147 47.02 -46.35 15.74
N HIS A 148 47.39 -45.38 14.92
CA HIS A 148 48.34 -44.31 15.24
C HIS A 148 47.66 -43.05 15.84
N GLY A 149 46.34 -43.09 16.08
CA GLY A 149 45.55 -41.97 16.59
C GLY A 149 45.23 -40.89 15.55
N ALA A 150 45.54 -41.12 14.28
CA ALA A 150 45.17 -40.21 13.19
C ALA A 150 43.69 -40.42 12.82
N VAL A 151 42.92 -39.33 12.76
CA VAL A 151 41.52 -39.35 12.34
C VAL A 151 41.46 -39.17 10.83
N THR A 152 41.01 -40.19 10.12
CA THR A 152 40.81 -40.21 8.67
C THR A 152 39.30 -40.30 8.38
N TYR A 153 38.82 -39.43 7.48
CA TYR A 153 37.40 -39.41 7.08
C TYR A 153 37.21 -40.23 5.81
N ASP A 154 36.51 -41.36 5.93
CA ASP A 154 36.17 -42.21 4.77
C ASP A 154 34.84 -41.76 4.16
N PHE A 155 34.92 -40.88 3.15
CA PHE A 155 33.75 -40.35 2.44
C PHE A 155 32.94 -41.44 1.71
N SER A 156 33.50 -42.63 1.52
CA SER A 156 32.80 -43.79 0.94
C SER A 156 31.72 -44.33 1.87
N LYS A 157 31.93 -44.21 3.19
CA LYS A 157 30.97 -44.60 4.25
C LYS A 157 29.97 -43.52 4.61
N VAL A 158 30.26 -42.27 4.22
CA VAL A 158 29.23 -41.23 4.09
C VAL A 158 28.39 -41.61 2.87
N GLY A 159 27.63 -42.71 2.99
CA GLY A 159 26.70 -43.14 1.95
C GLY A 159 25.91 -41.92 1.49
N ARG A 160 25.73 -41.80 0.17
CA ARG A 160 24.93 -40.73 -0.45
C ARG A 160 23.77 -40.49 0.49
N PRO A 161 23.65 -39.27 1.08
CA PRO A 161 22.69 -39.02 2.16
C PRO A 161 21.41 -39.70 1.71
N PRO A 162 20.86 -40.68 2.47
CA PRO A 162 19.67 -41.42 2.02
C PRO A 162 18.75 -40.34 1.54
N ALA A 163 18.43 -40.33 0.24
CA ALA A 163 18.17 -39.10 -0.52
C ALA A 163 16.88 -38.48 -0.03
N ALA A 164 16.93 -37.85 1.15
CA ALA A 164 16.02 -38.12 2.26
C ALA A 164 14.66 -38.42 1.70
N GLU A 165 14.39 -39.72 1.39
CA GLU A 165 13.46 -40.14 0.33
C GLU A 165 12.44 -39.06 0.23
N ALA A 166 12.67 -38.14 -0.71
CA ALA A 166 11.98 -36.87 -0.65
C ALA A 166 10.61 -37.25 -1.12
N ILE A 167 9.79 -37.76 -0.19
CA ILE A 167 8.50 -38.40 -0.42
C ILE A 167 7.87 -37.39 -1.35
N PRO A 168 7.81 -37.72 -2.66
CA PRO A 168 7.41 -36.73 -3.63
C PRO A 168 6.05 -36.34 -3.13
N SER A 169 5.92 -35.10 -2.68
CA SER A 169 4.65 -34.68 -2.10
C SER A 169 3.64 -35.05 -3.17
N GLU A 170 2.62 -35.85 -2.86
CA GLU A 170 1.70 -36.41 -3.88
C GLU A 170 1.09 -35.33 -4.78
N TYR A 171 1.21 -34.08 -4.34
CA TYR A 171 0.79 -32.87 -5.02
C TYR A 171 1.79 -32.31 -6.05
N LEU A 172 3.04 -32.79 -6.12
CA LEU A 172 4.06 -32.26 -7.02
C LEU A 172 3.71 -32.63 -8.45
N ASP A 173 3.46 -31.61 -9.26
CA ASP A 173 3.13 -31.78 -10.66
C ASP A 173 4.40 -31.65 -11.50
N SER A 174 4.92 -32.77 -11.99
CA SER A 174 6.15 -32.81 -12.80
C SER A 174 6.04 -32.01 -14.09
N SER A 175 4.81 -31.77 -14.60
CA SER A 175 4.60 -30.96 -15.80
C SER A 175 5.08 -29.51 -15.63
N LEU A 176 5.02 -28.95 -14.39
CA LEU A 176 5.47 -27.58 -14.11
C LEU A 176 6.98 -27.38 -14.29
N GLN A 177 7.77 -28.46 -14.29
CA GLN A 177 9.21 -28.40 -14.50
C GLN A 177 9.61 -28.52 -15.97
N THR A 178 8.74 -29.11 -16.81
CA THR A 178 9.06 -29.42 -18.21
C THR A 178 8.26 -28.60 -19.22
N GLU A 179 7.09 -28.07 -18.84
CA GLU A 179 6.14 -27.41 -19.75
C GLU A 179 6.06 -25.88 -19.52
N GLY A 180 7.17 -25.25 -19.13
CA GLY A 180 7.23 -23.81 -18.93
C GLY A 180 7.24 -22.97 -20.21
N LEU A 181 7.48 -21.68 -20.02
CA LEU A 181 7.64 -20.72 -21.12
C LEU A 181 8.98 -20.98 -21.84
N ASN A 182 9.08 -20.59 -23.11
CA ASN A 182 10.31 -20.79 -23.91
C ASN A 182 11.60 -20.25 -23.25
N TRP A 183 11.49 -19.22 -22.40
CA TRP A 183 12.61 -18.63 -21.66
C TRP A 183 12.65 -19.01 -20.18
N CYS A 184 11.67 -19.76 -19.69
CA CYS A 184 11.55 -20.20 -18.30
C CYS A 184 10.86 -21.57 -18.28
N VAL A 185 11.61 -22.62 -18.62
CA VAL A 185 11.11 -23.99 -18.74
C VAL A 185 10.66 -24.54 -17.38
N ASP A 186 11.42 -24.25 -16.32
CA ASP A 186 11.04 -24.60 -14.96
C ASP A 186 10.25 -23.44 -14.33
N LEU A 187 8.94 -23.63 -14.19
CA LEU A 187 8.04 -22.65 -13.55
C LEU A 187 8.15 -22.66 -12.02
N THR A 188 8.77 -23.69 -11.44
CA THR A 188 8.97 -23.82 -9.99
C THR A 188 10.17 -23.03 -9.51
N ALA A 189 11.15 -22.80 -10.39
CA ALA A 189 12.30 -21.95 -10.13
C ALA A 189 11.97 -20.46 -10.25
N SER A 190 12.85 -19.61 -9.72
CA SER A 190 12.83 -18.17 -9.98
C SER A 190 13.19 -17.90 -11.45
N ASP A 191 12.53 -16.92 -12.06
CA ASP A 191 12.79 -16.53 -13.45
C ASP A 191 14.26 -16.09 -13.65
N PRO A 192 15.06 -16.83 -14.45
CA PRO A 192 16.47 -16.51 -14.66
C PRO A 192 16.65 -15.23 -15.50
N THR A 193 15.66 -14.87 -16.32
CA THR A 193 15.71 -13.71 -17.22
C THR A 193 15.23 -12.42 -16.58
N LEU A 194 14.61 -12.52 -15.39
CA LEU A 194 13.96 -11.40 -14.68
C LEU A 194 12.83 -10.71 -15.48
N ALA A 195 12.36 -11.31 -16.58
CA ALA A 195 11.29 -10.76 -17.39
C ALA A 195 9.98 -10.66 -16.59
N LEU A 196 9.63 -11.70 -15.81
CA LEU A 196 8.42 -11.77 -15.02
C LEU A 196 8.42 -10.77 -13.85
N PRO A 197 9.46 -10.65 -13.01
CA PRO A 197 9.54 -9.59 -11.99
C PRO A 197 9.42 -8.18 -12.58
N VAL A 198 10.08 -7.90 -13.71
CA VAL A 198 10.00 -6.60 -14.40
C VAL A 198 8.58 -6.34 -14.92
N LEU A 199 7.94 -7.32 -15.56
CA LEU A 199 6.56 -7.21 -16.02
C LEU A 199 5.58 -6.99 -14.85
N LEU A 200 5.77 -7.68 -13.73
CA LEU A 200 4.98 -7.47 -12.53
C LEU A 200 5.15 -6.03 -12.02
N TRP A 201 6.39 -5.56 -11.89
CA TRP A 201 6.68 -4.18 -11.45
C TRP A 201 6.05 -3.14 -12.38
N LEU A 202 6.17 -3.32 -13.70
CA LEU A 202 5.55 -2.45 -14.70
C LEU A 202 4.03 -2.47 -14.59
N SER A 203 3.41 -3.64 -14.43
CA SER A 203 1.96 -3.79 -14.32
C SER A 203 1.39 -3.06 -13.09
N ILE A 204 2.06 -3.18 -11.93
CA ILE A 204 1.67 -2.51 -10.69
C ILE A 204 1.89 -1.00 -10.81
N SER A 205 3.04 -0.59 -11.33
CA SER A 205 3.37 0.82 -11.53
C SER A 205 2.39 1.50 -12.49
N ALA A 206 2.04 0.84 -13.59
CA ALA A 206 0.99 1.29 -14.49
C ALA A 206 -0.36 1.43 -13.76
N ASN A 207 -0.74 0.45 -12.94
CA ASN A 207 -1.96 0.51 -12.14
C ASN A 207 -1.98 1.70 -11.15
N ILE A 208 -0.83 2.07 -10.58
CA ILE A 208 -0.70 3.20 -9.65
C ILE A 208 -0.73 4.55 -10.39
N ILE A 209 0.01 4.67 -11.49
CA ILE A 209 0.11 5.90 -12.28
C ILE A 209 -1.21 6.21 -12.97
N PHE A 210 -1.83 5.20 -13.58
CA PHE A 210 -3.10 5.34 -14.31
C PHE A 210 -4.35 5.18 -13.42
N ARG A 211 -4.18 4.93 -12.11
CA ARG A 211 -5.28 5.10 -11.16
C ARG A 211 -5.68 6.56 -11.18
N ARG A 212 -6.69 6.89 -11.98
CA ARG A 212 -7.40 8.16 -11.86
C ARG A 212 -7.83 8.26 -10.40
N THR A 213 -7.27 9.22 -9.67
CA THR A 213 -7.78 9.66 -8.39
C THR A 213 -9.13 10.29 -8.67
N VAL A 214 -10.16 9.44 -8.72
CA VAL A 214 -11.55 9.82 -8.92
C VAL A 214 -11.88 10.86 -7.86
N GLY A 215 -12.02 12.12 -8.27
CA GLY A 215 -12.55 13.17 -7.41
C GLY A 215 -11.55 13.90 -6.53
N GLY A 216 -10.25 13.97 -6.88
CA GLY A 216 -9.43 15.05 -6.35
C GLY A 216 -10.13 16.38 -6.68
N PRO A 217 -10.53 17.21 -5.70
CA PRO A 217 -11.19 18.47 -5.99
C PRO A 217 -10.23 19.26 -6.87
N LYS A 218 -10.58 19.43 -8.15
CA LYS A 218 -9.94 20.45 -8.96
C LYS A 218 -10.21 21.73 -8.18
N LYS A 219 -9.20 22.26 -7.47
CA LYS A 219 -9.25 23.62 -6.98
C LYS A 219 -9.68 24.40 -8.21
N PRO A 220 -10.85 25.07 -8.19
CA PRO A 220 -11.22 25.89 -9.32
C PRO A 220 -10.05 26.85 -9.45
N SER A 221 -9.25 26.70 -10.51
CA SER A 221 -8.39 27.79 -10.90
C SER A 221 -9.41 28.86 -11.19
N VAL A 222 -9.51 29.84 -10.30
CA VAL A 222 -10.11 31.10 -10.62
C VAL A 222 -9.14 31.71 -11.62
N THR A 223 -9.12 31.14 -12.82
CA THR A 223 -8.79 31.86 -14.02
C THR A 223 -9.95 32.83 -14.07
N LEU A 224 -9.70 34.03 -13.55
CA LEU A 224 -10.56 35.18 -13.67
C LEU A 224 -10.69 35.41 -15.18
N SER A 225 -11.60 34.65 -15.81
CA SER A 225 -11.97 34.82 -17.19
C SER A 225 -12.74 36.12 -17.18
N SER A 226 -11.99 37.20 -17.37
CA SER A 226 -12.47 38.49 -17.84
C SER A 226 -13.32 38.22 -19.08
N ALA A 227 -14.61 37.97 -18.84
CA ALA A 227 -15.60 37.78 -19.88
C ALA A 227 -16.15 39.17 -20.21
N GLY A 228 -15.61 39.72 -21.29
CA GLY A 228 -16.15 40.78 -22.13
C GLY A 228 -17.33 41.57 -21.57
N SER A 229 -17.06 42.57 -20.75
CA SER A 229 -17.63 43.88 -21.03
C SER A 229 -16.85 44.48 -22.22
N PRO A 230 -17.50 45.26 -23.11
CA PRO A 230 -16.79 46.08 -24.09
C PRO A 230 -15.73 46.93 -23.39
N PRO A 231 -14.71 47.42 -24.11
CA PRO A 231 -13.63 48.20 -23.54
C PRO A 231 -14.17 49.56 -23.08
N THR A 232 -14.85 49.60 -21.95
CA THR A 232 -14.69 50.73 -21.04
C THR A 232 -13.26 50.60 -20.58
N GLU A 233 -12.41 51.27 -21.33
CA GLU A 233 -11.07 51.72 -20.98
C GLU A 233 -10.87 51.51 -19.48
N PRO A 234 -9.93 50.63 -19.06
CA PRO A 234 -9.61 50.58 -17.65
C PRO A 234 -9.25 52.01 -17.32
N ALA A 235 -10.08 52.67 -16.51
CA ALA A 235 -9.68 53.87 -15.84
C ALA A 235 -8.36 53.47 -15.22
N TYR A 236 -7.28 53.91 -15.87
CA TYR A 236 -5.96 53.88 -15.29
C TYR A 236 -6.23 54.44 -13.92
N LEU A 237 -6.13 53.59 -12.90
CA LEU A 237 -5.98 54.08 -11.55
C LEU A 237 -4.68 54.87 -11.64
N LYS A 238 -4.86 56.15 -11.96
CA LYS A 238 -3.87 57.18 -11.89
C LYS A 238 -3.24 56.97 -10.51
N PRO A 239 -1.91 56.94 -10.39
CA PRO A 239 -1.21 56.69 -9.13
C PRO A 239 -1.50 57.67 -7.97
N ASP A 240 -2.55 58.49 -8.09
CA ASP A 240 -2.79 59.68 -7.28
C ASP A 240 -3.75 59.41 -6.10
N TYR A 241 -4.31 58.20 -5.98
CA TYR A 241 -5.12 57.79 -4.82
C TYR A 241 -4.53 56.57 -4.12
N LEU A 242 -3.33 56.75 -3.58
CA LEU A 242 -2.87 55.96 -2.43
C LEU A 242 -3.52 56.56 -1.17
N PRO A 243 -4.17 55.76 -0.30
CA PRO A 243 -4.60 56.25 1.00
C PRO A 243 -3.38 56.81 1.75
N PRO A 244 -3.47 57.99 2.37
CA PRO A 244 -2.34 58.61 3.03
C PRO A 244 -1.86 57.71 4.17
N GLY A 245 -0.59 57.29 4.11
CA GLY A 245 0.06 56.47 5.15
C GLY A 245 0.51 55.07 4.72
N VAL A 246 0.43 54.70 3.43
CA VAL A 246 0.98 53.42 2.95
C VAL A 246 2.37 53.64 2.33
N ASP A 247 3.38 53.05 2.97
CA ASP A 247 4.78 53.14 2.57
C ASP A 247 5.00 52.64 1.12
N PRO A 248 5.66 53.41 0.24
CA PRO A 248 5.81 53.07 -1.17
C PRO A 248 6.65 51.80 -1.44
N GLU A 249 7.42 51.31 -0.46
CA GLU A 249 8.09 50.00 -0.55
C GLU A 249 7.12 48.82 -0.41
N ALA A 250 6.09 48.93 0.44
CA ALA A 250 5.13 47.84 0.66
C ALA A 250 4.29 47.53 -0.59
N ALA A 251 4.01 48.55 -1.40
CA ALA A 251 3.31 48.41 -2.67
C ALA A 251 4.12 47.60 -3.71
N LYS A 252 5.45 47.69 -3.70
CA LYS A 252 6.32 46.89 -4.59
C LYS A 252 6.39 45.43 -4.16
N VAL A 253 6.21 45.12 -2.87
CA VAL A 253 6.14 43.73 -2.36
C VAL A 253 4.82 43.05 -2.74
N LEU A 254 3.72 43.80 -2.82
CA LEU A 254 2.42 43.30 -3.31
C LEU A 254 2.34 43.13 -4.83
N ALA A 255 3.09 43.95 -5.59
CA ALA A 255 3.22 43.84 -7.04
C ALA A 255 4.31 42.86 -7.49
N ALA A 256 5.08 42.28 -6.56
CA ALA A 256 6.08 41.28 -6.89
C ALA A 256 5.39 40.10 -7.59
N PRO A 257 5.83 39.73 -8.82
CA PRO A 257 5.23 38.63 -9.55
C PRO A 257 5.31 37.37 -8.67
N ALA A 258 4.15 36.76 -8.44
CA ALA A 258 4.01 35.59 -7.57
C ALA A 258 5.17 34.61 -7.79
N TYR A 259 5.99 34.51 -6.75
CA TYR A 259 7.25 33.78 -6.72
C TYR A 259 7.06 32.35 -7.24
N GLY A 260 7.78 31.98 -8.31
CA GLY A 260 8.17 30.58 -8.52
C GLY A 260 7.31 29.70 -9.44
N SER A 261 6.65 30.23 -10.48
CA SER A 261 6.28 29.38 -11.62
C SER A 261 7.52 29.07 -12.46
N LYS A 262 8.38 28.16 -11.97
CA LYS A 262 9.49 27.62 -12.75
C LYS A 262 8.88 26.91 -13.97
N LYS A 263 8.92 27.59 -15.12
CA LYS A 263 8.68 27.02 -16.47
C LYS A 263 9.79 26.01 -16.76
N THR A 264 9.80 24.88 -16.06
CA THR A 264 10.58 23.73 -16.50
C THR A 264 9.91 23.22 -17.78
N ASN A 265 10.71 22.93 -18.81
CA ASN A 265 10.28 22.38 -20.10
C ASN A 265 9.66 20.99 -19.88
N LYS A 266 8.41 20.94 -19.42
CA LYS A 266 7.65 19.72 -19.09
C LYS A 266 6.91 19.15 -20.30
N ALA A 267 7.37 19.37 -21.53
CA ALA A 267 6.67 18.90 -22.71
C ALA A 267 6.41 17.38 -22.66
N PHE A 268 7.41 16.60 -22.24
CA PHE A 268 7.29 15.15 -22.07
C PHE A 268 6.42 14.74 -20.86
N LEU A 269 6.52 15.48 -19.75
CA LEU A 269 5.72 15.23 -18.54
C LEU A 269 4.24 15.67 -18.68
N ARG A 270 3.81 16.21 -19.83
CA ARG A 270 2.37 16.52 -20.07
C ARG A 270 1.52 15.26 -20.24
N PHE A 271 2.09 14.15 -20.69
CA PHE A 271 1.34 12.90 -20.84
C PHE A 271 1.05 12.21 -19.51
N LEU A 272 1.85 12.49 -18.47
CA LEU A 272 1.67 11.87 -17.16
C LEU A 272 0.93 12.81 -16.22
N PRO A 273 -0.14 12.32 -15.53
CA PRO A 273 -0.78 13.11 -14.49
C PRO A 273 0.22 13.44 -13.38
N PRO A 274 0.07 14.60 -12.71
CA PRO A 274 0.95 14.96 -11.60
C PRO A 274 0.89 13.89 -10.51
N VAL A 275 2.04 13.29 -10.20
CA VAL A 275 2.15 12.19 -9.25
C VAL A 275 1.90 12.70 -7.84
N THR A 276 0.81 12.24 -7.24
CA THR A 276 0.44 12.54 -5.84
C THR A 276 1.39 11.85 -4.85
N ASN A 277 1.55 12.38 -3.64
CA ASN A 277 2.39 11.73 -2.60
C ASN A 277 1.97 10.29 -2.32
N LEU A 278 0.67 9.98 -2.40
CA LEU A 278 0.17 8.62 -2.25
C LEU A 278 0.63 7.70 -3.38
N GLN A 279 0.63 8.18 -4.62
CA GLN A 279 1.19 7.43 -5.75
C GLN A 279 2.70 7.23 -5.62
N ARG A 280 3.43 8.21 -5.07
CA ARG A 280 4.86 8.04 -4.78
C ARG A 280 5.10 6.92 -3.77
N ILE A 281 4.34 6.90 -2.67
CA ILE A 281 4.40 5.79 -1.69
C ILE A 281 4.05 4.46 -2.35
N GLY A 282 3.00 4.44 -3.18
CA GLY A 282 2.61 3.25 -3.94
C GLY A 282 3.72 2.76 -4.88
N LEU A 283 4.43 3.65 -5.56
CA LEU A 283 5.54 3.30 -6.45
C LEU A 283 6.74 2.75 -5.68
N VAL A 284 7.03 3.29 -4.49
CA VAL A 284 8.04 2.72 -3.59
C VAL A 284 7.65 1.30 -3.18
N PHE A 285 6.39 1.09 -2.83
CA PHE A 285 5.89 -0.25 -2.50
C PHE A 285 5.96 -1.20 -3.72
N ALA A 286 5.64 -0.71 -4.92
CA ALA A 286 5.76 -1.50 -6.14
C ALA A 286 7.21 -1.93 -6.39
N MET A 287 8.18 -1.04 -6.18
CA MET A 287 9.61 -1.34 -6.29
C MET A 287 10.04 -2.41 -5.28
N ALA A 288 9.64 -2.30 -4.02
CA ALA A 288 9.91 -3.31 -2.99
C ALA A 288 9.31 -4.67 -3.36
N LEU A 289 8.08 -4.69 -3.88
CA LEU A 289 7.42 -5.93 -4.31
C LEU A 289 8.09 -6.53 -5.55
N GLY A 290 8.57 -5.70 -6.49
CA GLY A 290 9.36 -6.15 -7.63
C GLY A 290 10.68 -6.79 -7.22
N ALA A 291 11.35 -6.25 -6.21
CA ALA A 291 12.56 -6.85 -5.64
C ALA A 291 12.26 -8.19 -4.94
N ALA A 292 11.15 -8.27 -4.19
CA ALA A 292 10.71 -9.52 -3.57
C ALA A 292 10.36 -10.61 -4.61
N ALA A 293 9.80 -10.21 -5.76
CA ALA A 293 9.44 -11.12 -6.84
C ALA A 293 10.64 -11.86 -7.45
N ILE A 294 11.87 -11.36 -7.30
CA ILE A 294 13.09 -12.03 -7.80
C ILE A 294 13.29 -13.39 -7.10
N LYS A 295 12.83 -13.54 -5.85
CA LYS A 295 12.94 -14.78 -5.08
C LYS A 295 11.69 -15.66 -5.20
N MET A 296 10.67 -15.23 -5.94
CA MET A 296 9.43 -15.98 -6.08
C MET A 296 9.48 -16.94 -7.29
N PRO A 297 8.85 -18.11 -7.20
CA PRO A 297 8.64 -19.00 -8.33
C PRO A 297 7.95 -18.30 -9.51
N ALA A 298 8.41 -18.57 -10.72
CA ALA A 298 7.87 -17.97 -11.94
C ALA A 298 6.37 -18.23 -12.12
N ALA A 299 5.88 -19.42 -11.74
CA ALA A 299 4.46 -19.78 -11.78
C ALA A 299 3.55 -18.76 -11.06
N ILE A 300 3.98 -18.28 -9.90
CA ILE A 300 3.21 -17.33 -9.08
C ILE A 300 3.11 -15.98 -9.80
N LEU A 301 4.20 -15.52 -10.41
CA LEU A 301 4.23 -14.26 -11.15
C LEU A 301 3.35 -14.33 -12.40
N LEU A 302 3.38 -15.47 -13.09
CA LEU A 302 2.58 -15.75 -14.28
C LEU A 302 1.08 -15.72 -13.97
N TYR A 303 0.66 -16.10 -12.76
CA TYR A 303 -0.71 -15.91 -12.32
C TYR A 303 -1.03 -14.43 -11.98
N PHE A 304 -0.12 -13.75 -11.29
CA PHE A 304 -0.38 -12.38 -10.82
C PHE A 304 -0.51 -11.36 -11.93
N ILE A 305 0.36 -11.44 -12.95
CA ILE A 305 0.41 -10.44 -14.02
C ILE A 305 -0.92 -10.37 -14.79
N PRO A 306 -1.50 -11.48 -15.28
CA PRO A 306 -2.82 -11.49 -15.91
C PRO A 306 -3.93 -11.05 -14.97
N SER A 307 -3.91 -11.48 -13.70
CA SER A 307 -4.94 -11.08 -12.71
C SER A 307 -4.97 -9.55 -12.50
N LEU A 308 -3.79 -8.93 -12.40
CA LEU A 308 -3.65 -7.48 -12.32
C LEU A 308 -4.07 -6.78 -13.62
N ALA A 309 -3.71 -7.34 -14.77
CA ALA A 309 -4.07 -6.82 -16.08
C ALA A 309 -5.59 -6.85 -16.32
N VAL A 310 -6.25 -7.97 -16.00
CA VAL A 310 -7.71 -8.11 -16.06
C VAL A 310 -8.38 -7.14 -15.10
N GLY A 311 -7.89 -7.02 -13.85
CA GLY A 311 -8.42 -6.05 -12.89
C GLY A 311 -8.29 -4.60 -13.36
N TRP A 312 -7.17 -4.27 -14.01
CA TRP A 312 -6.96 -2.96 -14.62
C TRP A 312 -7.90 -2.73 -15.80
N LEU A 313 -8.03 -3.71 -16.70
CA LEU A 313 -8.90 -3.64 -17.87
C LEU A 313 -10.37 -3.52 -17.48
N GLN A 314 -10.84 -4.32 -16.53
CA GLN A 314 -12.20 -4.24 -15.97
C GLN A 314 -12.45 -2.85 -15.39
N ARG A 315 -11.50 -2.30 -14.64
CA ARG A 315 -11.65 -0.95 -14.09
C ARG A 315 -11.70 0.10 -15.18
N ARG A 316 -10.83 0.00 -16.18
CA ARG A 316 -10.80 0.93 -17.31
C ARG A 316 -12.10 0.87 -18.11
N TRP A 317 -12.58 -0.34 -18.37
CA TRP A 317 -13.86 -0.60 -19.03
C TRP A 317 -15.02 -0.01 -18.24
N LEU A 318 -15.06 -0.22 -16.92
CA LEU A 318 -16.07 0.38 -16.04
C LEU A 318 -15.98 1.91 -16.02
N ASP A 319 -14.78 2.49 -16.02
CA ASP A 319 -14.60 3.95 -16.04
C ASP A 319 -15.05 4.57 -17.38
N VAL A 320 -14.91 3.83 -18.49
CA VAL A 320 -15.33 4.27 -19.83
C VAL A 320 -16.85 4.15 -19.99
N HIS A 321 -17.43 3.01 -19.62
CA HIS A 321 -18.87 2.76 -19.78
C HIS A 321 -19.74 3.42 -18.69
N TYR A 322 -19.20 3.63 -17.50
CA TYR A 322 -19.94 4.18 -16.36
C TYR A 322 -19.18 5.35 -15.73
N PRO A 323 -19.07 6.49 -16.45
CA PRO A 323 -18.39 7.67 -15.92
C PRO A 323 -19.06 8.13 -14.61
N ILE A 324 -18.27 8.22 -13.55
CA ILE A 324 -18.74 8.68 -12.24
C ILE A 324 -19.11 10.16 -12.37
N ARG A 325 -20.38 10.47 -12.13
CA ARG A 325 -20.85 11.86 -12.10
C ARG A 325 -20.06 12.63 -11.03
N PRO A 326 -19.64 13.87 -11.31
CA PRO A 326 -18.94 14.68 -10.32
C PRO A 326 -19.80 14.79 -9.06
N ALA A 327 -19.16 14.71 -7.88
CA ALA A 327 -19.84 14.92 -6.62
C ALA A 327 -20.55 16.27 -6.64
N ILE A 328 -21.77 16.32 -6.06
CA ILE A 328 -22.52 17.57 -5.97
C ILE A 328 -21.69 18.49 -5.09
N GLN A 329 -21.08 19.52 -5.69
CA GLN A 329 -20.32 20.49 -4.92
C GLN A 329 -21.32 21.29 -4.09
N PRO A 330 -21.06 21.51 -2.79
CA PRO A 330 -21.89 22.42 -2.01
C PRO A 330 -21.92 23.76 -2.74
N CYS A 331 -23.11 24.31 -2.93
CA CYS A 331 -23.27 25.62 -3.54
C CYS A 331 -22.36 26.61 -2.81
N LYS A 332 -21.46 27.28 -3.52
CA LYS A 332 -20.60 28.33 -2.94
C LYS A 332 -21.41 29.46 -2.31
N ARG A 333 -22.67 29.61 -2.74
CA ARG A 333 -23.58 30.57 -2.16
C ARG A 333 -24.00 30.04 -0.78
N PRO A 334 -23.71 30.78 0.32
CA PRO A 334 -24.19 30.36 1.63
C PRO A 334 -25.69 30.15 1.54
N LEU A 335 -26.14 28.94 1.83
CA LEU A 335 -27.56 28.67 2.01
C LEU A 335 -28.02 29.66 3.08
N ARG A 336 -28.94 30.57 2.72
CA ARG A 336 -29.61 31.42 3.71
C ARG A 336 -30.30 30.46 4.67
N LEU A 337 -29.65 30.17 5.80
CA LEU A 337 -30.24 29.48 6.92
C LEU A 337 -31.46 30.32 7.29
N ARG A 338 -32.67 29.77 7.05
CA ARG A 338 -33.87 30.37 7.61
C ARG A 338 -33.73 30.22 9.12
N VAL A 339 -33.36 31.31 9.78
CA VAL A 339 -33.42 31.42 11.23
C VAL A 339 -34.86 31.10 11.62
N LYS A 340 -35.07 29.99 12.32
CA LYS A 340 -36.33 29.74 13.01
C LYS A 340 -36.46 30.89 14.01
N LYS A 341 -37.45 31.77 13.81
CA LYS A 341 -37.88 32.67 14.87
C LYS A 341 -38.47 31.79 15.97
N GLU A 342 -37.74 31.65 17.07
CA GLU A 342 -38.35 31.22 18.32
C GLU A 342 -39.30 32.35 18.71
N TRP A 343 -40.59 32.03 18.69
CA TRP A 343 -41.59 32.86 19.34
C TRP A 343 -41.49 32.49 20.82
N ASN A 344 -40.91 33.38 21.62
CA ASN A 344 -41.12 33.35 23.06
C ASN A 344 -42.48 33.98 23.32
N ASP A 345 -43.40 33.19 23.84
CA ASP A 345 -44.67 33.65 24.41
C ASP A 345 -44.45 34.28 25.80
#